data_AF-A0A920KX39-F1
#
_entry.id   AF-A0A920KX39-F1
#
_cell.length_a   1.000
_cell.length_b   1.000
_cell.length_c   1.000
_cell.angle_alpha   90.00
_cell.angle_beta   90.00
_cell.angle_gamma   90.00
#
_symmetry.space_group_name_H-M   'P 1'
#
loop_
_entity.id
_entity.type
_entity.pdbx_description
1 polymer ?
#
loop_
_entity_poly.entity_id
_entity_poly.type
_entity_poly.pdbx_seq_one_letter_code
_entity_poly.pdbx_strand_id
1 'polypeptide(L)' 'MLATDQGKIIRISVDGGEGNTIRVAGRKTQGVNLFTLSEGEKVVSVDRVKEEEDEEED' A
#
# COMPACT_ATOMS: atom_id res chain seq x y z
N MET A 1 5.10 -0.60 -0.26
CA MET A 1 5.45 0.06 1.02
C MET A 1 5.24 1.55 0.90
N LEU A 2 4.78 2.17 1.99
CA LEU A 2 4.71 3.62 2.14
C LEU A 2 5.36 4.02 3.47
N ALA A 3 5.96 5.21 3.51
CA ALA A 3 6.55 5.76 4.73
C ALA A 3 6.06 7.20 4.97
N THR A 4 5.81 7.54 6.24
CA THR A 4 5.40 8.89 6.67
C THR A 4 6.54 9.67 7.31
N ASP A 5 6.38 10.99 7.40
CA ASP A 5 7.33 11.89 8.09
C ASP A 5 7.44 11.64 9.60
N GLN A 6 6.48 10.94 10.20
CA GLN A 6 6.53 10.49 11.59
C GLN A 6 7.15 9.09 11.77
N GLY A 7 7.71 8.51 10.70
CA GLY A 7 8.38 7.22 10.76
C GLY A 7 7.45 6.00 10.76
N LYS A 8 6.16 6.17 10.41
CA LYS A 8 5.27 5.03 10.21
C LYS A 8 5.58 4.36 8.87
N ILE A 9 5.76 3.03 8.90
CA ILE A 9 5.95 2.21 7.71
C ILE A 9 4.70 1.37 7.50
N ILE A 10 4.13 1.46 6.30
CA ILE A 10 2.86 0.82 5.95
C ILE A 10 3.11 -0.13 4.78
N ARG A 11 2.87 -1.42 5.00
CA ARG A 11 2.84 -2.46 3.96
C ARG A 11 1.39 -2.72 3.56
N ILE A 12 1.14 -2.73 2.26
CA ILE A 12 -0.16 -3.00 1.67
C ILE A 12 0.10 -3.89 0.47
N SER A 13 -0.60 -5.01 0.39
CA SER A 13 -0.61 -5.86 -0.80
C SER A 13 -1.34 -5.14 -1.93
N VAL A 14 -0.79 -5.21 -3.14
CA VAL A 14 -1.43 -4.60 -4.31
C VAL A 14 -2.62 -5.47 -4.73
N ASP A 15 -2.44 -6.79 -4.68
CA ASP A 15 -3.44 -7.79 -5.02
C ASP A 15 -3.32 -8.99 -4.08
N GLY A 16 -3.92 -8.89 -2.89
CA GLY A 16 -3.78 -9.86 -1.81
C GLY A 16 -4.90 -10.90 -1.72
N GLY A 17 -5.65 -11.14 -2.80
CA GLY A 17 -6.77 -12.10 -2.86
C GLY A 17 -8.17 -11.49 -2.67
N GLU A 18 -9.19 -12.33 -2.48
CA GLU A 18 -10.59 -11.88 -2.39
C GLU A 18 -10.80 -10.89 -1.22
N GLY A 19 -11.05 -9.63 -1.57
CA GLY A 19 -11.34 -8.56 -0.61
C GLY A 19 -10.13 -7.76 -0.12
N ASN A 20 -8.90 -8.13 -0.51
CA ASN A 20 -7.67 -7.44 -0.11
C ASN A 20 -6.87 -6.91 -1.31
N THR A 21 -7.59 -6.26 -2.24
CA THR A 21 -7.02 -5.68 -3.46
C THR A 21 -7.30 -4.17 -3.49
N ILE A 22 -6.32 -3.39 -3.92
CA ILE A 22 -6.51 -1.96 -4.13
C ILE A 22 -7.51 -1.77 -5.28
N ARG A 23 -8.58 -1.01 -5.03
CA ARG A 23 -9.62 -0.75 -6.04
C ARG A 23 -9.00 -0.17 -7.32
N VAL A 24 -9.24 -0.84 -8.44
CA VAL A 24 -8.88 -0.34 -9.78
C VAL A 24 -9.75 0.86 -10.14
N ALA A 25 -9.12 1.98 -10.49
CA ALA A 25 -9.78 3.20 -10.90
C ALA A 25 -9.15 3.78 -12.18
N GLY A 26 -9.92 4.53 -12.96
CA GLY A 26 -9.44 5.17 -14.18
C GLY A 26 -8.45 6.30 -13.91
N ARG A 27 -7.69 6.72 -14.94
CA ARG A 27 -6.63 7.73 -14.82
C ARG A 27 -7.14 9.12 -14.38
N LYS A 28 -8.38 9.47 -14.73
CA LYS A 28 -9.00 10.76 -14.36
C LYS A 28 -9.91 10.59 -13.14
N THR A 29 -9.34 10.13 -12.03
CA THR A 29 -10.04 9.95 -10.75
C THR A 29 -9.16 10.41 -9.59
N GLN A 30 -9.76 10.63 -8.42
CA GLN A 30 -9.03 10.93 -7.19
C GLN A 30 -8.42 9.66 -6.55
N GLY A 31 -8.81 8.47 -7.00
CA GLY A 31 -8.44 7.19 -6.39
C GLY A 31 -9.30 6.85 -5.17
N VAL A 32 -8.77 5.98 -4.30
CA VAL A 32 -9.38 5.56 -3.03
C VAL A 32 -8.46 5.87 -1.87
N ASN A 33 -9.04 6.01 -0.67
CA ASN A 33 -8.26 6.09 0.55
C ASN A 33 -7.80 4.69 0.97
N LEU A 34 -6.49 4.50 1.15
CA LEU A 34 -5.90 3.25 1.65
C LEU A 34 -5.79 3.23 3.18
N PHE A 35 -5.53 4.38 3.82
CA PHE A 35 -5.41 4.52 5.27
C PHE A 35 -5.52 5.99 5.70
N THR A 36 -6.03 6.21 6.90
CA THR A 36 -6.14 7.56 7.48
C THR A 36 -4.84 7.95 8.18
N LEU A 37 -4.35 9.15 7.87
CA LEU A 37 -3.19 9.76 8.53
C LEU A 37 -3.62 10.53 9.78
N SER A 38 -2.69 10.68 10.73
CA SER A 38 -2.88 11.62 11.83
C SER A 38 -2.88 13.07 11.31
N GLU A 39 -3.44 13.99 12.10
CA GLU A 39 -3.50 15.39 11.71
C GLU A 39 -2.08 15.96 11.48
N GLY A 40 -1.88 16.58 10.31
CA GLY A 40 -0.59 17.16 9.91
C GLY A 40 0.46 16.14 9.40
N GLU A 41 0.22 14.84 9.54
CA GLU A 41 1.12 13.78 9.04
C GLU A 41 1.03 13.65 7.51
N LYS A 42 2.17 13.37 6.86
CA LYS A 42 2.23 13.20 5.41
C LYS A 42 3.00 11.95 5.01
N VAL A 43 2.56 11.31 3.92
CA VAL A 43 3.37 10.30 3.23
C VAL A 43 4.52 11.01 2.53
N VAL A 44 5.74 10.55 2.79
CA VAL A 44 6.98 11.13 2.22
C VAL A 44 7.71 10.17 1.28
N SER A 45 7.39 8.87 1.32
CA SER A 45 8.01 7.86 0.47
C SER A 45 7.03 6.76 0.09
N VAL A 46 7.20 6.23 -1.12
CA VAL A 46 6.53 5.04 -1.63
C VAL A 46 7.55 4.19 -2.38
N ASP A 47 7.51 2.88 -2.14
CA ASP A 47 8.34 1.92 -2.86
C ASP A 47 7.57 0.63 -3.13
N ARG A 48 7.85 -0.01 -4.25
CA ARG A 48 7.28 -1.31 -4.61
C ARG A 48 8.24 -2.39 -4.15
N VAL A 49 7.80 -3.13 -3.14
CA VAL A 49 8.51 -4.33 -2.68
C VAL A 49 7.95 -5.51 -3.44
N LYS A 50 8.82 -6.39 -3.94
CA LYS A 50 8.38 -7.69 -4.48
C LYS A 50 7.90 -8.54 -3.31
N GLU A 51 6.75 -9.16 -3.46
CA GLU A 51 6.37 -10.25 -2.57
C GLU A 51 7.40 -11.37 -2.79
N GLU A 52 7.91 -11.93 -1.71
CA GLU A 52 8.69 -13.17 -1.79
C GLU A 52 7.69 -14.23 -2.26
N GLU A 53 7.98 -14.88 -3.39
CA GLU A 53 7.31 -16.13 -3.71
C GLU A 53 7.64 -17.04 -2.53
N ASP A 54 6.64 -17.42 -1.72
CA ASP A 54 6.85 -18.47 -0.73
C ASP A 54 7.44 -19.63 -1.50
N GLU A 55 8.73 -19.90 -1.30
CA GLU A 55 9.36 -21.13 -1.73
C GLU A 55 8.60 -22.22 -0.96
N GLU A 56 7.57 -22.79 -1.60
CA GLU A 56 7.00 -24.07 -1.20
C GLU A 56 8.14 -25.09 -1.29
N GLU A 57 8.88 -25.24 -0.18
CA GLU A 57 9.70 -26.42 0.06
C GLU A 57 8.75 -27.62 0.25
N ASP A 58 8.71 -28.45 -0.79
CA ASP A 58 8.15 -29.82 -0.95
C ASP A 58 6.65 -30.03 -1.20
#